data_AF-A0A2Y9JHV5-F1
#
_entry.id   AF-A0A2Y9JHV5-F1
#
_cell.length_a   1.000
_cell.length_b   1.000
_cell.length_c   1.000
_cell.angle_alpha   90.00
_cell.angle_beta   90.00
_cell.angle_gamma   90.00
#
_symmetry.space_group_name_H-M   'P 1'
#
loop_
_entity.id
_entity.type
_entity.pdbx_description
1 polymer ?
#
loop_
_entity_poly.entity_id
_entity_poly.type
_entity_poly.pdbx_seq_one_letter_code
_entity_poly.pdbx_strand_id
1 'polypeptide(L)'
;MESELEVIRCLRLALTDAVKDIVQQIIFVMSSGRNCETNFNKHRVPDCLRESIPKEWNYIPQEPKRKESIKGFTRLAAQAVSIVISKLPTVIACLPPPIKYFFFLSERKMSKNFVELKKASLLVWNLIVIICRIFEDGNTVELLTGASLDRGSKEKLGLICVCLESIMGKQTRGPNHMTQKVIQSIEQEKPNWLESQLVKARKLSTEW
;
A
#
# COMPACT_ATOMS: atom_id res chain seq x y z
N MET A 1 -31.38 -8.06 -11.49
CA MET A 1 -30.70 -8.33 -10.22
C MET A 1 -29.55 -9.32 -10.37
N GLU A 2 -29.76 -10.56 -10.84
CA GLU A 2 -28.66 -11.53 -11.01
C GLU A 2 -27.59 -11.09 -12.02
N SER A 3 -28.01 -10.53 -13.15
CA SER A 3 -27.10 -9.94 -14.16
C SER A 3 -26.32 -8.71 -13.65
N GLU A 4 -26.93 -7.88 -12.81
CA GLU A 4 -26.28 -6.70 -12.22
C GLU A 4 -25.18 -7.09 -11.23
N LEU A 5 -25.44 -8.12 -10.43
CA LEU A 5 -24.44 -8.70 -9.52
C LEU A 5 -23.26 -9.29 -10.30
N GLU A 6 -23.53 -9.94 -11.43
CA GLU A 6 -22.49 -10.51 -12.29
C GLU A 6 -21.61 -9.43 -12.94
N VAL A 7 -22.20 -8.33 -13.43
CA VAL A 7 -21.42 -7.20 -13.96
C VAL A 7 -20.53 -6.59 -12.88
N ILE A 8 -21.04 -6.41 -11.66
CA ILE A 8 -20.26 -5.89 -10.53
C ILE A 8 -19.13 -6.86 -10.17
N ARG A 9 -19.38 -8.17 -10.21
CA ARG A 9 -18.38 -9.20 -9.95
C ARG A 9 -17.25 -9.16 -10.98
N CYS A 10 -17.59 -9.14 -12.27
CA CYS A 10 -16.64 -9.03 -13.37
C CYS A 10 -15.81 -7.75 -13.30
N LEU A 11 -16.45 -6.61 -12.98
CA LEU A 11 -15.76 -5.34 -12.82
C LEU A 11 -14.75 -5.39 -11.66
N ARG A 12 -15.13 -5.95 -10.51
CA ARG A 12 -14.22 -6.12 -9.37
C ARG A 12 -13.03 -6.99 -9.73
N LEU A 13 -13.27 -8.13 -10.38
CA LEU A 13 -12.21 -9.04 -10.81
C LEU A 13 -11.23 -8.35 -11.76
N ALA A 14 -11.73 -7.64 -12.78
CA ALA A 14 -10.89 -6.93 -13.73
C ALA A 14 -10.03 -5.84 -13.06
N LEU A 15 -10.60 -5.08 -12.11
CA LEU A 15 -9.86 -4.05 -11.39
C LEU A 15 -8.85 -4.64 -10.39
N THR A 16 -9.19 -5.75 -9.73
CA THR A 16 -8.28 -6.48 -8.85
C THR A 16 -7.09 -7.03 -9.64
N ASP A 17 -7.34 -7.64 -10.79
CA ASP A 17 -6.28 -8.16 -11.67
C ASP A 17 -5.39 -7.03 -12.18
N ALA A 18 -5.97 -5.90 -12.58
CA ALA A 18 -5.23 -4.73 -13.06
C ALA A 18 -4.24 -4.14 -12.03
N VAL A 19 -4.49 -4.30 -10.72
CA VAL A 19 -3.58 -3.83 -9.65
C VAL A 19 -2.67 -4.92 -9.09
N LYS A 20 -2.76 -6.16 -9.58
CA LYS A 20 -2.01 -7.32 -9.07
C LYS A 20 -0.51 -7.07 -9.04
N ASP A 21 0.06 -6.52 -10.10
CA ASP A 21 1.50 -6.21 -10.19
C ASP A 21 1.93 -5.14 -9.19
N ILE A 22 1.05 -4.19 -8.86
CA ILE A 22 1.32 -3.18 -7.82
C ILE A 22 1.39 -3.87 -6.46
N VAL A 23 0.40 -4.73 -6.16
CA VAL A 23 0.33 -5.50 -4.91
C VAL A 23 1.57 -6.37 -4.76
N GLN A 24 1.93 -7.14 -5.78
CA GLN A 24 3.13 -8.01 -5.76
C GLN A 24 4.42 -7.23 -5.47
N GLN A 25 4.62 -6.08 -6.12
CA GLN A 25 5.81 -5.26 -5.86
C GLN A 25 5.84 -4.70 -4.44
N ILE A 26 4.69 -4.32 -3.88
CA ILE A 26 4.63 -3.81 -2.51
C ILE A 26 4.92 -4.93 -1.51
N ILE A 27 4.35 -6.12 -1.72
CA ILE A 27 4.68 -7.29 -0.89
C ILE A 27 6.17 -7.61 -0.99
N PHE A 28 6.76 -7.55 -2.19
CA PHE A 28 8.20 -7.72 -2.35
C PHE A 28 8.99 -6.68 -1.54
N VAL A 29 8.68 -5.39 -1.65
CA VAL A 29 9.37 -4.32 -0.89
C VAL A 29 9.21 -4.52 0.63
N MET A 30 8.00 -4.86 1.09
CA MET A 30 7.75 -5.13 2.52
C MET A 30 8.51 -6.38 3.00
N SER A 31 8.65 -7.39 2.14
CA SER A 31 9.41 -8.60 2.42
C SER A 31 10.92 -8.39 2.36
N SER A 32 11.42 -7.48 1.52
CA SER A 32 12.86 -7.23 1.32
C SER A 32 13.54 -6.59 2.54
N GLY A 33 12.75 -5.97 3.43
CA GLY A 33 13.21 -5.59 4.77
C GLY A 33 13.71 -6.78 5.60
N ARG A 34 13.26 -8.01 5.28
CA ARG A 34 13.77 -9.24 5.91
C ARG A 34 15.21 -9.56 5.47
N ASN A 35 15.59 -9.23 4.24
CA ASN A 35 16.86 -9.70 3.67
C ASN A 35 18.07 -8.86 4.10
N CYS A 36 17.91 -7.58 4.43
CA CYS A 36 18.98 -6.82 5.10
C CYS A 36 19.19 -7.27 6.56
N GLU A 37 18.24 -8.04 7.10
CA GLU A 37 18.22 -8.57 8.46
C GLU A 37 18.48 -10.08 8.50
N THR A 38 18.85 -10.73 7.38
CA THR A 38 19.11 -12.20 7.32
C THR A 38 20.36 -12.67 8.08
N ASN A 39 20.98 -11.81 8.87
CA ASN A 39 21.92 -12.22 9.92
C ASN A 39 21.27 -12.38 11.31
N PHE A 40 19.96 -12.64 11.39
CA PHE A 40 19.27 -13.00 12.64
C PHE A 40 18.99 -14.51 12.78
N ASN A 41 19.87 -15.37 12.29
CA ASN A 41 20.07 -16.68 12.93
C ASN A 41 20.80 -16.51 14.28
N LYS A 42 20.23 -15.71 15.17
CA LYS A 42 20.56 -15.71 16.59
C LYS A 42 19.31 -16.16 17.32
N HIS A 43 19.11 -17.47 17.36
CA HIS A 43 18.14 -18.06 18.26
C HIS A 43 18.38 -17.50 19.67
N ARG A 44 17.35 -16.88 20.24
CA ARG A 44 17.40 -16.38 21.62
C ARG A 44 17.61 -17.59 22.51
N VAL A 45 18.76 -17.64 23.20
CA VAL A 45 18.99 -18.64 24.25
C VAL A 45 17.88 -18.44 25.29
N PRO A 46 17.01 -19.46 25.52
CA PRO A 46 16.01 -19.43 26.58
C PRO A 46 16.63 -18.99 27.90
N ASP A 47 15.89 -18.25 28.72
CA ASP A 47 16.45 -17.67 29.95
C ASP A 47 16.99 -18.76 30.91
N CYS A 48 16.39 -19.96 30.91
CA CYS A 48 16.89 -21.13 31.64
C CYS A 48 18.26 -21.67 31.16
N LEU A 49 18.62 -21.43 29.89
CA LEU A 49 19.92 -21.79 29.33
C LEU A 49 20.94 -20.67 29.45
N ARG A 50 20.53 -19.44 29.79
CA ARG A 50 21.47 -18.34 30.09
C ARG A 50 22.18 -18.54 31.42
N GLU A 51 21.47 -19.12 32.40
CA GLU A 51 21.99 -19.40 33.74
C GLU A 51 23.01 -20.54 33.75
N SER A 52 22.99 -21.42 32.73
CA SER A 52 23.92 -22.54 32.59
C SER A 52 25.15 -22.25 31.72
N ILE A 53 25.30 -21.01 31.21
CA ILE A 53 26.47 -20.64 30.40
C ILE A 53 27.69 -20.45 31.32
N PRO A 54 28.80 -21.16 31.07
CA PRO A 54 30.03 -20.99 31.84
C PRO A 54 30.56 -19.56 31.76
N LYS A 55 30.95 -18.98 32.90
CA LYS A 55 31.36 -17.57 32.99
C LYS A 55 32.64 -17.28 32.20
N GLU A 56 33.47 -18.29 31.96
CA GLU A 56 34.73 -18.17 31.21
C GLU A 56 34.49 -17.88 29.73
N TRP A 57 33.27 -18.14 29.22
CA TRP A 57 32.93 -17.94 27.81
C TRP A 57 32.65 -16.48 27.45
N ASN A 58 32.59 -15.56 28.43
CA ASN A 58 32.35 -14.13 28.23
C ASN A 58 31.18 -13.84 27.27
N TYR A 59 30.10 -14.64 27.37
CA TYR A 59 28.93 -14.46 26.51
C TYR A 59 28.22 -13.15 26.89
N ILE A 60 28.26 -12.16 26.01
CA ILE A 60 27.51 -10.91 26.14
C ILE A 60 26.17 -11.09 25.43
N PRO A 61 25.03 -11.15 26.17
CA PRO A 61 23.74 -11.30 25.55
C PRO A 61 23.43 -10.06 24.71
N GLN A 62 23.21 -10.24 23.40
CA GLN A 62 22.72 -9.13 22.58
C GLN A 62 21.29 -8.82 22.99
N GLU A 63 21.09 -7.65 23.60
CA GLU A 63 19.76 -7.10 23.79
C GLU A 63 19.09 -6.95 22.41
N PRO A 64 17.81 -7.30 22.28
CA PRO A 64 17.12 -7.15 21.03
C PRO A 64 17.06 -5.65 20.72
N LYS A 65 17.85 -5.20 19.73
CA LYS A 65 17.57 -3.94 19.00
C LYS A 65 16.30 -4.14 18.16
N ARG A 66 15.17 -4.41 18.82
CA ARG A 66 13.81 -4.52 18.26
C ARG A 66 13.20 -3.15 18.05
N LYS A 67 13.95 -2.24 17.43
CA LYS A 67 13.39 -1.06 16.81
C LYS A 67 13.97 -1.02 15.42
N GLU A 68 13.24 -1.59 14.45
CA GLU A 68 13.29 -1.04 13.10
C GLU A 68 13.23 0.47 13.29
N SER A 69 14.32 1.17 12.94
CA SER A 69 14.36 2.60 13.17
C SER A 69 13.13 3.21 12.49
N ILE A 70 12.40 4.08 13.20
CA ILE A 70 11.21 4.75 12.66
C ILE A 70 11.53 5.36 11.27
N LYS A 71 12.78 5.82 11.09
CA LYS A 71 13.36 6.29 9.82
C LYS A 71 13.36 5.24 8.71
N GLY A 72 13.74 4.00 9.01
CA GLY A 72 13.71 2.88 8.06
C GLY A 72 12.30 2.53 7.59
N PHE A 73 11.35 2.51 8.53
CA PHE A 73 9.94 2.27 8.18
C PHE A 73 9.35 3.41 7.34
N THR A 74 9.57 4.69 7.72
CA THR A 74 9.10 5.84 6.93
C THR A 74 9.61 5.77 5.49
N ARG A 75 10.86 5.37 5.28
CA ARG A 75 11.43 5.17 3.93
C ARG A 75 10.73 4.04 3.16
N LEU A 76 10.51 2.89 3.79
CA LEU A 76 9.79 1.76 3.16
C LEU A 76 8.35 2.15 2.79
N ALA A 77 7.65 2.85 3.69
CA ALA A 77 6.31 3.34 3.43
C ALA A 77 6.29 4.38 2.31
N ALA A 78 7.25 5.33 2.28
CA ALA A 78 7.40 6.30 1.20
C ALA A 78 7.65 5.62 -0.15
N GLN A 79 8.50 4.59 -0.18
CA GLN A 79 8.75 3.79 -1.38
C GLN A 79 7.50 3.04 -1.85
N ALA A 80 6.78 2.38 -0.95
CA ALA A 80 5.56 1.65 -1.29
C ALA A 80 4.46 2.57 -1.82
N VAL A 81 4.23 3.71 -1.15
CA VAL A 81 3.30 4.75 -1.61
C VAL A 81 3.73 5.28 -2.98
N SER A 82 5.01 5.57 -3.17
CA SER A 82 5.53 6.02 -4.47
C SER A 82 5.30 5.00 -5.58
N ILE A 83 5.44 3.69 -5.30
CA ILE A 83 5.16 2.63 -6.27
C ILE A 83 3.69 2.67 -6.71
N VAL A 84 2.75 2.74 -5.75
CA VAL A 84 1.30 2.84 -6.07
C VAL A 84 1.05 4.05 -6.96
N ILE A 85 1.47 5.23 -6.51
CA ILE A 85 1.16 6.50 -7.19
C ILE A 85 1.82 6.58 -8.57
N SER A 86 3.04 6.04 -8.74
CA SER A 86 3.74 6.01 -10.04
C SER A 86 3.06 5.09 -11.06
N LYS A 87 2.54 3.95 -10.61
CA LYS A 87 2.01 2.91 -11.50
C LYS A 87 0.54 3.10 -11.86
N LEU A 88 -0.22 3.82 -11.04
CA LEU A 88 -1.64 4.10 -11.28
C LEU A 88 -1.93 4.65 -12.70
N PRO A 89 -1.21 5.67 -13.21
CA PRO A 89 -1.41 6.15 -14.58
C PRO A 89 -1.30 5.03 -15.63
N THR A 90 -0.28 4.17 -15.52
CA THR A 90 -0.05 3.07 -16.46
C THR A 90 -1.15 2.02 -16.39
N VAL A 91 -1.55 1.62 -15.17
CA VAL A 91 -2.66 0.68 -14.97
C VAL A 91 -3.94 1.21 -15.61
N ILE A 92 -4.25 2.50 -15.40
CA ILE A 92 -5.44 3.13 -15.98
C ILE A 92 -5.38 3.16 -17.51
N ALA A 93 -4.22 3.48 -18.08
CA ALA A 93 -4.05 3.49 -19.54
C ALA A 93 -4.33 2.10 -20.15
N CYS A 94 -3.94 1.03 -19.46
CA CYS A 94 -4.12 -0.36 -19.90
C CYS A 94 -5.53 -0.92 -19.68
N LEU A 95 -6.43 -0.22 -18.97
CA LEU A 95 -7.78 -0.72 -18.75
C LEU A 95 -8.62 -0.72 -20.04
N PRO A 96 -9.48 -1.75 -20.24
CA PRO A 96 -10.42 -1.79 -21.35
C PRO A 96 -11.30 -0.52 -21.44
N PRO A 97 -11.54 0.02 -22.64
CA PRO A 97 -12.40 1.19 -22.84
C PRO A 97 -13.79 1.11 -22.18
N PRO A 98 -14.49 -0.05 -22.13
CA PRO A 98 -15.78 -0.14 -21.45
C PRO A 98 -15.72 0.16 -19.94
N ILE A 99 -14.66 -0.29 -19.26
CA ILE A 99 -14.44 -0.03 -17.82
C ILE A 99 -14.21 1.46 -17.60
N LYS A 100 -13.35 2.04 -18.43
CA LYS A 100 -13.02 3.47 -18.44
C LYS A 100 -14.27 4.33 -18.64
N TYR A 101 -15.07 4.00 -19.66
CA TYR A 101 -16.34 4.66 -19.95
C TYR A 101 -17.37 4.53 -18.82
N PHE A 102 -17.48 3.35 -18.20
CA PHE A 102 -18.36 3.13 -17.05
C PHE A 102 -18.07 4.12 -15.93
N PHE A 103 -16.82 4.23 -15.49
CA PHE A 103 -16.43 5.15 -14.42
C PHE A 103 -16.62 6.63 -14.79
N PHE A 104 -16.32 7.01 -16.04
CA PHE A 104 -16.56 8.37 -16.53
C PHE A 104 -18.05 8.73 -16.50
N LEU A 105 -18.92 7.84 -16.97
CA LEU A 105 -20.36 8.07 -16.94
C LEU A 105 -20.90 8.11 -15.50
N SER A 106 -20.42 7.21 -14.63
CA SER A 106 -20.77 7.21 -13.21
C SER A 106 -20.37 8.52 -12.52
N GLU A 107 -19.19 9.05 -12.81
CA GLU A 107 -18.70 10.30 -12.23
C GLU A 107 -19.59 11.50 -12.62
N ARG A 108 -20.04 11.56 -13.88
CA ARG A 108 -20.97 12.63 -14.35
C ARG A 108 -22.36 12.54 -13.76
N LYS A 109 -22.80 11.35 -13.33
CA LYS A 109 -24.10 11.13 -12.70
C LYS A 109 -24.06 11.31 -11.17
N MET A 110 -22.89 11.49 -10.58
CA MET A 110 -22.74 11.78 -9.15
C MET A 110 -23.09 13.24 -8.83
N SER A 111 -23.42 13.53 -7.57
CA SER A 111 -23.73 14.89 -7.12
C SER A 111 -22.51 15.82 -7.24
N LYS A 112 -22.73 17.12 -7.42
CA LYS A 112 -21.67 18.15 -7.52
C LYS A 112 -20.67 18.10 -6.34
N ASN A 113 -21.18 17.79 -5.15
CA ASN A 113 -20.37 17.61 -3.92
C ASN A 113 -19.34 16.49 -4.04
N PHE A 114 -19.60 15.46 -4.84
CA PHE A 114 -18.67 14.34 -5.06
C PHE A 114 -17.49 14.72 -5.97
N VAL A 115 -17.75 15.62 -6.93
CA VAL A 115 -16.76 16.10 -7.91
C VAL A 115 -15.76 17.06 -7.27
N GLU A 116 -16.22 17.90 -6.34
CA GLU A 116 -15.36 18.84 -5.59
C GLU A 116 -14.51 18.14 -4.52
N LEU A 117 -14.96 17.00 -3.98
CA LEU A 117 -14.28 16.29 -2.91
C LEU A 117 -13.03 15.52 -3.36
N LYS A 118 -12.82 15.28 -4.66
CA LYS A 118 -11.73 14.41 -5.11
C LYS A 118 -10.72 15.13 -5.98
N LYS A 119 -9.48 15.14 -5.48
CA LYS A 119 -8.27 15.47 -6.25
C LYS A 119 -8.03 14.51 -7.42
N ALA A 120 -8.62 13.31 -7.38
CA ALA A 120 -8.50 12.29 -8.41
C ALA A 120 -9.87 11.79 -8.91
N SER A 121 -9.93 11.18 -10.09
CA SER A 121 -11.20 10.66 -10.61
C SER A 121 -11.77 9.49 -9.79
N LEU A 122 -13.04 9.18 -10.02
CA LEU A 122 -13.72 8.02 -9.45
C LEU A 122 -12.96 6.70 -9.70
N LEU A 123 -12.39 6.50 -10.88
CA LEU A 123 -11.62 5.30 -11.22
C LEU A 123 -10.33 5.21 -10.39
N VAL A 124 -9.56 6.29 -10.33
CA VAL A 124 -8.30 6.35 -9.54
C VAL A 124 -8.60 6.02 -8.08
N TRP A 125 -9.66 6.61 -7.54
CA TRP A 125 -10.09 6.34 -6.18
C TRP A 125 -10.45 4.86 -5.94
N ASN A 126 -11.21 4.26 -6.86
CA ASN A 126 -11.62 2.86 -6.73
C ASN A 126 -10.41 1.92 -6.77
N LEU A 127 -9.43 2.17 -7.64
CA LEU A 127 -8.20 1.37 -7.69
C LEU A 127 -7.45 1.44 -6.35
N ILE A 128 -7.31 2.63 -5.76
CA ILE A 128 -6.68 2.80 -4.44
C ILE A 128 -7.47 2.06 -3.35
N VAL A 129 -8.80 2.17 -3.33
CA VAL A 129 -9.65 1.45 -2.38
C VAL A 129 -9.50 -0.08 -2.53
N ILE A 130 -9.41 -0.58 -3.77
CA ILE A 130 -9.19 -2.00 -4.03
C ILE A 130 -7.83 -2.44 -3.51
N ILE A 131 -6.77 -1.67 -3.76
CA ILE A 131 -5.43 -1.94 -3.22
C ILE A 131 -5.46 -1.99 -1.68
N CYS A 132 -6.09 -1.01 -1.02
CA CYS A 132 -6.20 -0.99 0.44
C CYS A 132 -6.97 -2.21 0.98
N ARG A 133 -8.09 -2.58 0.33
CA ARG A 133 -8.88 -3.76 0.73
C ARG A 133 -8.09 -5.06 0.56
N ILE A 134 -7.33 -5.19 -0.52
CA ILE A 134 -6.43 -6.32 -0.73
C ILE A 134 -5.45 -6.41 0.44
N PHE A 135 -4.83 -5.29 0.84
CA PHE A 135 -3.89 -5.27 1.96
C PHE A 135 -4.50 -5.56 3.33
N GLU A 136 -5.75 -5.15 3.56
CA GLU A 136 -6.48 -5.46 4.79
C GLU A 136 -6.87 -6.95 4.88
N ASP A 137 -7.17 -7.56 3.73
CA ASP A 137 -7.50 -8.98 3.59
C ASP A 137 -6.26 -9.82 3.24
N GLY A 138 -5.59 -10.33 4.27
CA GLY A 138 -4.42 -11.19 4.13
C GLY A 138 -4.64 -12.42 3.24
N ASN A 139 -5.86 -12.95 3.17
CA ASN A 139 -6.17 -14.09 2.30
C ASN A 139 -6.09 -13.70 0.82
N THR A 140 -6.59 -12.52 0.46
CA THR A 140 -6.50 -11.99 -0.91
C THR A 140 -5.05 -11.68 -1.28
N VAL A 141 -4.23 -11.18 -0.33
CA VAL A 141 -2.79 -11.00 -0.57
C VAL A 141 -2.10 -12.33 -0.88
N GLU A 142 -2.35 -13.35 -0.08
CA GLU A 142 -1.76 -14.68 -0.27
C GLU A 142 -2.19 -15.29 -1.62
N LEU A 143 -3.48 -15.17 -1.98
CA LEU A 143 -3.98 -15.63 -3.28
C LEU A 143 -3.30 -14.93 -4.47
N LEU A 144 -3.08 -13.61 -4.38
CA LEU A 144 -2.54 -12.82 -5.49
C LEU A 144 -1.01 -12.89 -5.62
N THR A 145 -0.32 -13.11 -4.50
CA THR A 145 1.15 -13.00 -4.42
C THR A 145 1.85 -14.29 -4.02
N GLY A 146 1.13 -15.29 -3.51
CA GLY A 146 1.69 -16.51 -2.93
C GLY A 146 2.40 -16.30 -1.59
N ALA A 147 2.40 -15.08 -1.04
CA ALA A 147 3.11 -14.74 0.18
C ALA A 147 2.14 -14.65 1.37
N SER A 148 2.42 -15.41 2.43
CA SER A 148 1.74 -15.29 3.71
C SER A 148 2.21 -14.03 4.45
N LEU A 149 1.29 -13.25 5.00
CA LEU A 149 1.60 -12.08 5.80
C LEU A 149 1.73 -12.42 7.29
N ASP A 150 2.87 -12.07 7.89
CA ASP A 150 3.01 -12.04 9.34
C ASP A 150 2.30 -10.80 9.93
N ARG A 151 2.10 -10.81 11.25
CA ARG A 151 1.43 -9.71 11.97
C ARG A 151 2.11 -8.36 11.73
N GLY A 152 3.45 -8.32 11.70
CA GLY A 152 4.20 -7.09 11.48
C GLY A 152 3.99 -6.55 10.07
N SER A 153 4.04 -7.42 9.04
CA SER A 153 3.76 -7.01 7.66
C SER A 153 2.34 -6.48 7.48
N LYS A 154 1.34 -7.08 8.15
CA LYS A 154 -0.05 -6.60 8.11
C LYS A 154 -0.20 -5.19 8.69
N GLU A 155 0.45 -4.91 9.82
CA GLU A 155 0.47 -3.58 10.44
C GLU A 155 1.14 -2.53 9.53
N LYS A 156 2.27 -2.90 8.89
CA LYS A 156 2.98 -2.05 7.91
C LYS A 156 2.11 -1.71 6.69
N LEU A 157 1.43 -2.71 6.12
CA LEU A 157 0.51 -2.52 5.00
C LEU A 157 -0.70 -1.66 5.40
N GLY A 158 -1.24 -1.84 6.61
CA GLY A 158 -2.31 -0.97 7.13
C GLY A 158 -1.89 0.51 7.19
N LEU A 159 -0.65 0.81 7.59
CA LEU A 159 -0.13 2.18 7.56
C LEU A 159 0.02 2.73 6.13
N ILE A 160 0.37 1.89 5.15
CA ILE A 160 0.38 2.28 3.74
C ILE A 160 -1.04 2.65 3.27
N CYS A 161 -2.05 1.86 3.64
CA CYS A 161 -3.45 2.18 3.36
C CYS A 161 -3.85 3.56 3.90
N VAL A 162 -3.51 3.85 5.16
CA VAL A 162 -3.77 5.16 5.78
C VAL A 162 -3.05 6.30 5.04
N CYS A 163 -1.82 6.06 4.56
CA CYS A 163 -1.10 7.06 3.77
C CYS A 163 -1.79 7.34 2.43
N LEU A 164 -2.21 6.30 1.71
CA LEU A 164 -2.93 6.44 0.45
C LEU A 164 -4.28 7.14 0.63
N GLU A 165 -5.05 6.77 1.65
CA GLU A 165 -6.32 7.44 1.97
C GLU A 165 -6.13 8.92 2.31
N SER A 166 -5.07 9.26 3.04
CA SER A 166 -4.73 10.64 3.37
C SER A 166 -4.33 11.46 2.14
N ILE A 167 -3.56 10.88 1.21
CA ILE A 167 -3.19 11.53 -0.07
C ILE A 167 -4.44 11.82 -0.90
N MET A 168 -5.42 10.92 -0.86
CA MET A 168 -6.68 11.07 -1.57
C MET A 168 -7.65 12.06 -0.91
N GLY A 169 -7.34 12.60 0.26
CA GLY A 169 -8.18 13.56 0.98
C GLY A 169 -9.23 12.92 1.89
N LYS A 170 -9.18 11.60 2.10
CA LYS A 170 -10.08 10.88 3.02
C LYS A 170 -9.51 10.90 4.45
N GLN A 171 -9.52 12.04 5.12
CA GLN A 171 -9.05 12.06 6.52
C GLN A 171 -10.20 11.67 7.46
N THR A 172 -10.39 10.36 7.69
CA THR A 172 -11.47 9.82 8.55
C THR A 172 -11.07 9.75 10.03
N ARG A 173 -9.78 9.84 10.32
CA ARG A 173 -9.19 9.89 11.67
C ARG A 173 -8.15 11.02 11.66
N GLY A 174 -8.00 11.74 12.78
CA GLY A 174 -7.14 12.93 12.90
C GLY A 174 -5.69 12.73 12.40
N PRO A 175 -4.88 13.81 12.34
CA PRO A 175 -3.59 13.80 11.66
C PRO A 175 -2.66 12.71 12.21
N ASN A 176 -2.41 11.66 11.42
CA ASN A 176 -1.43 10.65 11.75
C ASN A 176 -0.03 11.21 11.43
N HIS A 177 0.74 11.52 12.48
CA HIS A 177 2.10 12.05 12.37
C HIS A 177 3.02 11.18 11.50
N MET A 178 2.84 9.85 11.50
CA MET A 178 3.60 8.96 10.61
C MET A 178 3.23 9.14 9.15
N THR A 179 1.95 9.32 8.85
CA THR A 179 1.46 9.60 7.49
C THR A 179 1.99 10.93 6.97
N GLN A 180 1.98 11.97 7.80
CA GLN A 180 2.55 13.27 7.44
C GLN A 180 4.05 13.17 7.14
N LYS A 181 4.81 12.42 7.95
CA LYS A 181 6.24 12.17 7.68
C LYS A 181 6.50 11.45 6.37
N VAL A 182 5.68 10.45 6.03
CA VAL A 182 5.79 9.73 4.76
C VAL A 182 5.53 10.68 3.59
N ILE A 183 4.44 11.44 3.63
CA ILE A 183 4.07 12.40 2.58
C ILE A 183 5.17 13.48 2.45
N GLN A 184 5.62 14.05 3.56
CA GLN A 184 6.71 15.04 3.56
C GLN A 184 8.02 14.48 3.01
N SER A 185 8.37 13.23 3.33
CA SER A 185 9.57 12.59 2.80
C SER A 185 9.53 12.45 1.27
N ILE A 186 8.35 12.11 0.72
CA ILE A 186 8.17 12.02 -0.74
C ILE A 186 8.27 13.42 -1.36
N GLU A 187 7.61 14.41 -0.75
CA GLU A 187 7.58 15.79 -1.24
C GLU A 187 8.95 16.47 -1.20
N GLN A 188 9.77 16.17 -0.19
CA GLN A 188 11.16 16.64 -0.09
C GLN A 188 12.06 16.04 -1.17
N GLU A 189 11.85 14.77 -1.52
CA GLU A 189 12.63 14.11 -2.58
C GLU A 189 12.16 14.56 -3.97
N LYS A 190 10.85 14.74 -4.16
CA LYS A 190 10.20 15.06 -5.44
C LYS A 190 9.06 16.05 -5.24
N PRO A 191 9.33 17.37 -5.30
CA PRO A 191 8.31 18.40 -5.13
C PRO A 191 7.19 18.31 -6.17
N ASN A 192 5.94 18.49 -5.74
CA ASN A 192 4.68 18.43 -6.49
C ASN A 192 4.44 17.11 -7.25
N TRP A 193 5.24 16.08 -7.01
CA TRP A 193 5.21 14.86 -7.79
C TRP A 193 3.94 14.03 -7.54
N LEU A 194 3.49 13.96 -6.27
CA LEU A 194 2.26 13.26 -5.91
C LEU A 194 1.05 13.82 -6.65
N GLU A 195 0.87 15.14 -6.59
CA GLU A 195 -0.23 15.83 -7.27
C GLU A 195 -0.13 15.65 -8.79
N SER A 196 1.07 15.79 -9.37
CA SER A 196 1.30 15.58 -10.80
C SER A 196 0.91 14.18 -11.28
N GLN A 197 1.26 13.13 -10.52
CA GLN A 197 0.86 11.76 -10.86
C GLN A 197 -0.66 11.55 -10.75
N LEU A 198 -1.31 12.13 -9.74
CA LEU A 198 -2.76 12.05 -9.58
C LEU A 198 -3.50 12.77 -10.71
N VAL A 199 -3.03 13.96 -11.11
CA VAL A 199 -3.57 14.69 -12.26
C VAL A 199 -3.38 13.89 -13.56
N LYS A 200 -2.20 13.27 -13.75
CA LYS A 200 -1.94 12.42 -14.92
C LYS A 200 -2.87 11.20 -14.94
N ALA A 201 -3.03 10.53 -13.80
CA ALA A 201 -3.94 9.39 -13.65
C ALA A 201 -5.39 9.80 -13.93
N ARG A 202 -5.81 10.98 -13.45
CA ARG A 202 -7.12 11.57 -13.74
C ARG A 202 -7.32 11.83 -15.24
N LYS A 203 -6.33 12.44 -15.90
CA LYS A 203 -6.41 12.71 -17.34
C LYS A 203 -6.59 11.44 -18.17
N LEU A 204 -5.78 10.41 -17.89
CA LEU A 204 -5.89 9.08 -18.50
C LEU A 204 -7.18 8.34 -18.12
N SER A 205 -7.88 8.82 -17.09
CA SER A 205 -9.18 8.31 -16.66
C SER A 205 -10.37 9.04 -17.28
N THR A 206 -10.15 9.97 -18.21
CA THR A 206 -11.23 10.72 -18.87
C THR A 206 -10.97 10.97 -20.35
N GLU A 207 -9.70 10.98 -20.77
CA GLU A 207 -9.27 11.20 -22.15
C GLU A 207 -8.75 9.88 -22.73
N TRP A 208 -9.53 9.29 -23.64
CA TRP A 208 -9.25 8.02 -24.32
C TRP A 208 -9.88 7.98 -25.70
#